data_AF-A0A2P6GKB8-F1
#
_entry.id   AF-A0A2P6GKB8-F1
#
_cell.length_a   1.000
_cell.length_b   1.000
_cell.length_c   1.000
_cell.angle_alpha   90.00
_cell.angle_beta   90.00
_cell.angle_gamma   90.00
#
_symmetry.space_group_name_H-M   'P 1'
#
loop_
_entity.id
_entity.type
_entity.pdbx_description
1 polymer ?
#
loop_
_entity_poly.entity_id
_entity_poly.type
_entity_poly.pdbx_seq_one_letter_code
_entity_poly.pdbx_strand_id
1 'polypeptide(L)' 'LPLVSIISLTWIWLETKDIEKISDLSTQIFWFVIPGLPMFLLLPILLNKGIGFYVSMVISCGVTVILFYIMQRILS' A
#
# COMPACT_ATOMS: atom_id res chain seq x y z
N LEU A 1 2.71 9.96 -1.48
CA LEU A 1 3.13 8.60 -1.89
C LEU A 1 3.47 8.54 -3.37
N PRO A 2 2.52 8.63 -4.33
CA PRO A 2 2.84 8.41 -5.75
C PRO A 2 3.80 9.45 -6.35
N LEU A 3 3.60 10.74 -6.08
CA LEU A 3 4.52 11.79 -6.50
C LEU A 3 5.94 11.63 -5.93
N VAL A 4 6.03 11.26 -4.64
CA VAL A 4 7.32 11.02 -3.97
C VAL A 4 8.03 9.82 -4.60
N SER A 5 7.31 8.72 -4.84
CA SER A 5 7.85 7.54 -5.52
C SER A 5 8.38 7.85 -6.93
N ILE A 6 7.64 8.65 -7.71
CA ILE A 6 8.03 9.06 -9.07
C ILE A 6 9.31 9.90 -9.02
N ILE A 7 9.40 10.85 -8.09
CA ILE A 7 10.59 11.70 -7.93
C ILE A 7 11.79 10.85 -7.52
N SER A 8 11.64 9.93 -6.57
CA SER A 8 12.72 9.05 -6.12
C SER A 8 13.24 8.12 -7.22
N LEU A 9 12.35 7.51 -8.01
CA LEU A 9 12.73 6.67 -9.14
C LEU A 9 13.45 7.48 -10.22
N THR A 10 12.96 8.68 -10.51
CA THR A 10 13.57 9.59 -11.49
C THR A 10 14.95 10.06 -11.03
N TRP A 11 15.12 10.34 -9.73
CA TRP A 11 16.40 10.71 -9.14
C TRP A 11 17.41 9.56 -9.21
N ILE A 12 17.03 8.34 -8.82
CA ILE A 12 17.90 7.16 -8.92
C ILE A 12 18.33 6.91 -10.37
N TRP A 13 17.40 7.05 -11.32
CA TRP A 13 17.71 6.92 -12.74
C TRP A 13 18.71 7.99 -13.21
N LEU A 14 18.55 9.24 -12.76
CA LEU A 14 19.44 10.34 -13.11
C LEU A 14 20.86 10.19 -12.53
N GLU A 15 20.99 9.70 -11.29
CA GLU A 15 22.29 9.55 -10.62
C GLU A 15 23.02 8.26 -10.96
N THR A 16 22.33 7.11 -10.92
CA THR A 16 22.99 5.81 -10.99
C THR A 16 22.76 5.10 -12.33
N LYS A 17 21.64 5.37 -13.01
CA LYS A 17 21.15 4.57 -14.18
C LYS A 17 21.08 3.06 -13.91
N ASP A 18 21.01 2.69 -12.63
CA ASP A 18 21.09 1.32 -12.18
C ASP A 18 19.70 0.69 -12.20
N ILE A 19 19.52 -0.26 -13.10
CA ILE A 19 18.26 -0.94 -13.36
C ILE A 19 17.87 -1.82 -12.16
N GLU A 20 18.85 -2.40 -11.45
CA GLU A 20 18.58 -3.27 -10.31
C GLU A 20 17.94 -2.49 -9.16
N LYS A 21 18.50 -1.33 -8.79
CA LYS A 21 17.93 -0.44 -7.76
C LYS A 21 16.51 0.03 -8.08
N ILE A 22 16.24 0.34 -9.34
CA ILE A 22 14.92 0.78 -9.79
C ILE A 22 13.90 -0.37 -9.73
N SER A 23 14.34 -1.57 -10.10
CA SER A 23 13.53 -2.79 -10.01
C SER A 23 13.18 -3.13 -8.56
N ASP A 24 14.17 -3.09 -7.67
CA ASP A 24 13.98 -3.34 -6.24
C ASP A 24 13.04 -2.31 -5.60
N LEU A 25 13.25 -1.01 -5.88
CA LEU A 25 12.39 0.04 -5.32
C LEU A 25 10.95 -0.07 -5.85
N SER A 26 10.77 -0.33 -7.15
CA SER A 26 9.44 -0.52 -7.75
C SER A 26 8.73 -1.73 -7.15
N THR A 27 9.45 -2.82 -6.91
CA THR A 27 8.92 -4.05 -6.30
C THR A 27 8.52 -3.80 -4.85
N GLN A 28 9.33 -3.04 -4.08
CA GLN A 28 8.97 -2.63 -2.72
C GLN A 28 7.71 -1.77 -2.71
N ILE A 29 7.62 -0.76 -3.57
CA ILE A 29 6.43 0.10 -3.68
C ILE A 29 5.19 -0.74 -4.03
N PHE A 30 5.32 -1.68 -4.97
CA PHE A 30 4.23 -2.58 -5.34
C PHE A 30 3.74 -3.40 -4.14
N TRP A 31 4.66 -3.99 -3.38
CA TRP A 31 4.35 -4.74 -2.16
C TRP A 31 3.63 -3.88 -1.10
N PHE A 32 3.98 -2.60 -0.95
CA PHE A 32 3.30 -1.69 -0.01
C PHE A 32 1.87 -1.30 -0.44
N VAL A 33 1.54 -1.37 -1.73
CA VAL A 33 0.19 -1.02 -2.23
C VAL A 33 -0.82 -2.15 -2.02
N ILE A 34 -0.38 -3.42 -2.09
CA ILE A 34 -1.23 -4.60 -1.89
C ILE A 34 -2.05 -4.56 -0.59
N PRO A 35 -1.47 -4.29 0.60
CA PRO A 35 -2.25 -4.22 1.84
C PRO A 35 -3.19 -2.99 1.92
N GLY A 36 -2.94 -1.95 1.10
CA GLY A 36 -3.81 -0.77 1.01
C GLY A 36 -5.08 -0.98 0.18
N LEU A 37 -5.02 -1.81 -0.87
CA LEU A 37 -6.17 -2.14 -1.72
C LEU A 37 -7.42 -2.66 -0.96
N PRO A 38 -7.30 -3.60 0.00
CA PRO A 38 -8.44 -4.08 0.76
C PRO A 38 -9.15 -2.98 1.55
N MET A 39 -8.46 -1.92 2.00
CA MET A 39 -9.12 -0.79 2.67
C MET A 39 -10.12 -0.10 1.74
N PHE A 40 -9.69 0.16 0.50
CA PHE A 40 -10.48 0.79 -0.55
C PHE A 40 -11.67 -0.06 -0.99
N LEU A 41 -11.58 -1.39 -0.83
CA LEU A 41 -12.65 -2.31 -1.17
C LEU A 41 -13.59 -2.58 0.01
N LEU A 42 -13.07 -2.74 1.24
CA LEU A 42 -13.87 -2.98 2.44
C LEU A 42 -14.74 -1.78 2.77
N LEU A 43 -14.22 -0.57 2.69
CA LEU A 43 -14.95 0.65 3.05
C LEU A 43 -16.29 0.78 2.28
N PRO A 44 -16.34 0.69 0.93
CA PRO A 44 -17.61 0.72 0.20
C PRO A 44 -18.46 -0.53 0.45
N ILE A 45 -17.89 -1.71 0.67
CA ILE A 45 -18.68 -2.92 1.00
C ILE A 45 -19.43 -2.73 2.32
N LEU A 46 -18.77 -2.21 3.35
CA LEU A 46 -19.38 -1.98 4.66
C LEU A 46 -20.40 -0.83 4.62
N LEU A 47 -20.11 0.24 3.87
CA LEU A 47 -21.05 1.34 3.64
C LEU A 47 -22.31 0.87 2.89
N ASN A 48 -22.17 0.03 1.85
CA ASN A 48 -23.32 -0.55 1.14
C ASN A 48 -24.15 -1.52 2.00
N LYS A 49 -23.55 -2.10 3.04
CA LYS A 49 -24.26 -2.91 4.05
C LYS A 49 -24.99 -2.08 5.11
N GLY A 50 -24.96 -0.74 5.02
CA GLY A 50 -25.62 0.15 5.98
C GLY A 50 -24.84 0.32 7.29
N ILE A 51 -23.59 -0.14 7.35
CA ILE A 51 -22.74 0.06 8.52
C ILE A 51 -22.27 1.52 8.51
N GLY A 52 -22.55 2.25 9.60
CA GLY A 52 -22.25 3.68 9.71
C GLY A 52 -20.78 4.01 9.38
N PHE A 53 -20.56 5.17 8.75
CA PHE A 53 -19.26 5.60 8.22
C PHE A 53 -18.09 5.42 9.20
N TYR A 54 -18.26 5.87 10.45
CA TYR A 54 -17.21 5.77 11.48
C TYR A 54 -16.84 4.33 11.82
N VAL A 55 -17.83 3.43 11.92
CA VAL A 55 -17.58 2.00 12.21
C VAL A 55 -16.89 1.33 11.02
N SER A 56 -17.35 1.63 9.81
CA SER A 56 -16.75 1.15 8.57
C SER A 56 -15.29 1.61 8.42
N MET A 57 -14.98 2.83 8.84
CA MET A 57 -13.62 3.39 8.83
C MET A 57 -12.69 2.69 9.83
N VAL A 58 -13.16 2.44 11.06
CA VAL A 58 -12.37 1.72 12.08
C VAL A 58 -12.12 0.27 11.65
N ILE A 59 -13.14 -0.42 11.13
CA ILE A 59 -12.99 -1.81 10.67
C ILE A 59 -12.03 -1.90 9.48
N SER A 60 -12.18 -1.03 8.48
CA SER A 60 -11.30 -1.03 7.31
C SER A 60 -9.85 -0.72 7.70
N CYS A 61 -9.60 0.28 8.56
CA CYS A 61 -8.26 0.54 9.11
C CYS A 61 -7.72 -0.66 9.89
N GLY A 62 -8.53 -1.28 10.76
CA GLY A 62 -8.11 -2.45 11.54
C GLY A 62 -7.71 -3.62 10.65
N VAL A 63 -8.47 -3.89 9.59
CA VAL A 63 -8.16 -4.92 8.59
C VAL A 63 -6.86 -4.60 7.86
N THR A 64 -6.62 -3.35 7.48
CA THR A 64 -5.35 -2.93 6.84
C THR A 64 -4.15 -3.17 7.74
N VAL A 65 -4.24 -2.85 9.04
CA VAL A 65 -3.16 -3.08 10.01
C VAL A 65 -2.88 -4.57 10.16
N ILE A 66 -3.91 -5.40 10.26
CA ILE A 66 -3.77 -6.87 10.33
C ILE A 66 -3.09 -7.40 9.07
N LEU A 67 -3.47 -6.92 7.88
CA LEU A 67 -2.87 -7.35 6.62
C LEU A 67 -1.41 -6.95 6.50
N PHE A 68 -1.08 -5.73 6.93
CA PHE A 68 0.32 -5.27 7.02
C PHE A 68 1.14 -6.17 7.94
N TYR A 69 0.59 -6.53 9.09
CA TYR A 69 1.26 -7.40 10.06
C TYR A 69 1.50 -8.81 9.52
N ILE A 70 0.52 -9.38 8.82
CA ILE A 70 0.64 -10.69 8.15
C ILE A 70 1.72 -10.63 7.06
N MET A 71 1.69 -9.59 6.23
CA MET A 71 2.68 -9.41 5.16
C MET A 71 4.10 -9.27 5.71
N GLN A 72 4.29 -8.48 6.76
CA GLN A 72 5.58 -8.34 7.42
C GLN A 72 6.07 -9.66 8.01
N ARG A 73 5.16 -10.49 8.54
CA ARG A 73 5.47 -11.84 9.02
C ARG A 73 5.85 -12.83 7.92
N ILE A 74 5.36 -12.63 6.68
CA ILE A 74 5.70 -13.48 5.53
C ILE A 74 7.07 -13.10 4.95
N LEU A 75 7.43 -11.82 5.00
CA LEU A 75 8.68 -11.29 4.43
C LEU A 75 9.88 -11.39 5.41
N SER A 76 9.61 -11.60 6.71
CA SER A 76 10.61 -11.84 7.76
C SER A 76 10.99 -13.31 7.87
#